data_AF-A0A0D4CI15-F1
#
_entry.id   AF-A0A0D4CI15-F1
#
_cell.length_a   1.000
_cell.length_b   1.000
_cell.length_c   1.000
_cell.angle_alpha   90.00
_cell.angle_beta   90.00
_cell.angle_gamma   90.00
#
_symmetry.space_group_name_H-M   'P 1'
#
loop_
_entity.id
_entity.type
_entity.pdbx_description
1 polymer ?
#
loop_
_entity_poly.entity_id
_entity_poly.type
_entity_poly.pdbx_seq_one_letter_code
_entity_poly.pdbx_strand_id
1 'polypeptide(L)'
;MKKSIVITSALMSCFLLTACGSQSSSSKESSSTAAQSSTAKSSSKKSSHSDSQIQKASSSSDSSTTASSTAKTAKVDDKTTGVMLALLVEPDWFKEYIGNDFFCYSPAGENPINDAVADYSYLTANGDPTSFLYYKVNGDTVTYKMWEVSDSESVADGHFEIRTVSLSNLEKDYYVTQSQKDEVNGYVSQLRSESDYLNQN
;
A
#
# COMPACT_ATOMS: atom_id res chain seq x y z
N MET A 1 19.55 33.34 -10.18
CA MET A 1 20.98 33.27 -9.77
C MET A 1 21.11 32.27 -8.63
N LYS A 2 22.20 31.52 -8.52
CA LYS A 2 22.33 30.38 -7.59
C LYS A 2 22.87 30.84 -6.24
N LYS A 3 22.19 30.53 -5.13
CA LYS A 3 22.71 30.71 -3.76
C LYS A 3 22.31 29.52 -2.88
N SER A 4 23.18 28.52 -2.82
CA SER A 4 23.09 27.43 -1.85
C SER A 4 23.58 27.94 -0.49
N ILE A 5 22.83 27.65 0.58
CA ILE A 5 23.32 27.76 1.96
C ILE A 5 23.45 26.34 2.50
N VAL A 6 24.67 25.97 2.88
CA VAL A 6 24.99 24.73 3.57
C VAL A 6 25.22 25.10 5.03
N ILE A 7 24.46 24.50 5.95
CA ILE A 7 24.74 24.56 7.39
C ILE A 7 24.98 23.13 7.87
N THR A 8 26.25 22.82 8.12
CA THR A 8 26.69 21.57 8.72
C THR A 8 26.77 21.74 10.22
N SER A 9 25.91 21.03 10.97
CA SER A 9 26.01 20.89 12.41
C SER A 9 25.94 19.40 12.76
N ALA A 10 27.03 18.86 13.28
CA ALA A 10 27.17 17.45 13.61
C ALA A 10 27.04 17.20 15.13
N LEU A 11 27.03 15.90 15.49
CA LEU A 11 27.13 15.34 16.84
C LEU A 11 25.83 15.36 17.67
N MET A 12 25.60 14.44 18.61
CA MET A 12 26.06 13.05 18.80
C MET A 12 25.34 12.56 20.07
N SER A 13 24.59 11.45 20.05
CA SER A 13 24.19 10.76 21.28
C SER A 13 23.71 9.34 20.99
N CYS A 14 24.56 8.35 21.31
CA CYS A 14 24.19 6.95 21.31
C CYS A 14 23.34 6.63 22.55
N PHE A 15 22.11 6.13 22.36
CA PHE A 15 21.43 5.42 23.44
C PHE A 15 21.94 3.98 23.51
N LEU A 16 22.46 3.59 24.67
CA LEU A 16 23.07 2.30 24.91
C LEU A 16 21.99 1.23 25.13
N LEU A 17 22.16 0.08 24.49
CA LEU A 17 21.33 -1.12 24.72
C LEU A 17 21.64 -1.71 26.11
N THR A 18 20.70 -1.59 27.05
CA THR A 18 20.76 -2.29 28.34
C THR A 18 20.25 -3.73 28.21
N ALA A 19 21.16 -4.64 27.86
CA ALA A 19 20.94 -6.06 28.06
C ALA A 19 21.10 -6.42 29.56
N CYS A 20 20.03 -6.94 30.16
CA CYS A 20 20.04 -7.65 31.45
C CYS A 20 19.46 -9.05 31.15
N GLY A 21 20.18 -10.15 31.34
CA GLY A 21 20.36 -10.80 32.65
C GLY A 21 19.21 -11.81 32.85
N SER A 22 19.41 -13.11 33.05
CA SER A 22 20.56 -13.80 33.67
C SER A 22 20.71 -15.26 33.19
N GLN A 23 21.85 -15.88 33.54
CA GLN A 23 22.24 -17.26 33.22
C GLN A 23 22.22 -18.15 34.49
N SER A 24 22.28 -19.48 34.32
CA SER A 24 22.33 -20.56 35.32
C SER A 24 20.98 -20.96 35.96
N SER A 25 20.70 -22.24 36.25
CA SER A 25 21.43 -23.50 35.95
C SER A 25 20.51 -24.72 36.08
N SER A 26 20.90 -25.86 35.51
CA SER A 26 20.30 -27.18 35.78
C SER A 26 20.50 -27.60 37.26
N SER A 27 19.84 -28.60 37.86
CA SER A 27 19.31 -29.87 37.31
C SER A 27 18.36 -30.60 38.31
N LYS A 28 17.67 -31.65 37.83
CA LYS A 28 17.13 -32.84 38.57
C LYS A 28 15.82 -32.68 39.36
N GLU A 29 14.72 -33.33 38.91
CA GLU A 29 14.27 -34.74 39.16
C GLU A 29 13.34 -34.79 40.41
N SER A 30 12.23 -35.53 40.48
CA SER A 30 11.46 -36.40 39.55
C SER A 30 10.00 -36.45 40.08
N SER A 31 8.94 -36.82 39.35
CA SER A 31 8.74 -38.14 38.75
C SER A 31 7.34 -38.28 38.09
N SER A 32 7.23 -39.19 37.10
CA SER A 32 6.02 -39.98 36.77
C SER A 32 4.83 -39.25 36.06
N THR A 33 4.10 -39.80 35.07
CA THR A 33 4.15 -41.12 34.38
C THR A 33 3.54 -41.03 32.98
N ALA A 34 4.05 -41.83 32.00
CA ALA A 34 3.35 -42.32 30.79
C ALA A 34 2.80 -41.30 29.75
N ALA A 35 2.47 -41.64 28.49
CA ALA A 35 2.92 -42.65 27.50
C ALA A 35 2.19 -42.32 26.16
N GLN A 36 2.64 -42.65 24.94
CA GLN A 36 3.90 -43.25 24.45
C GLN A 36 4.11 -42.83 22.98
N SER A 37 5.31 -42.99 22.42
CA SER A 37 5.57 -42.87 20.98
C SER A 37 5.41 -44.22 20.25
N SER A 38 5.11 -44.21 18.95
CA SER A 38 5.61 -45.22 18.01
C SER A 38 5.47 -44.77 16.54
N THR A 39 6.55 -44.92 15.79
CA THR A 39 6.66 -44.60 14.36
C THR A 39 6.86 -45.89 13.56
N ALA A 40 6.00 -46.18 12.58
CA ALA A 40 6.11 -47.30 11.62
C ALA A 40 5.01 -47.20 10.54
N LYS A 41 5.12 -47.69 9.29
CA LYS A 41 6.27 -48.04 8.42
C LYS A 41 5.73 -48.33 6.99
N SER A 42 6.46 -47.91 5.94
CA SER A 42 6.58 -48.52 4.59
C SER A 42 5.36 -49.09 3.80
N SER A 43 5.04 -48.41 2.69
CA SER A 43 5.01 -48.89 1.28
C SER A 43 4.25 -50.16 0.77
N SER A 44 3.44 -49.90 -0.27
CA SER A 44 3.38 -50.53 -1.61
C SER A 44 2.74 -51.92 -1.90
N LYS A 45 1.72 -51.88 -2.78
CA LYS A 45 1.31 -52.80 -3.91
C LYS A 45 -0.22 -52.74 -4.11
N LYS A 46 -0.85 -53.06 -5.25
CA LYS A 46 -0.53 -53.09 -6.70
C LYS A 46 -1.81 -53.60 -7.42
N SER A 47 -2.06 -53.18 -8.68
CA SER A 47 -2.90 -53.86 -9.71
C SER A 47 -4.42 -54.01 -9.46
N SER A 48 -5.31 -54.09 -10.46
CA SER A 48 -5.24 -53.83 -11.92
C SER A 48 -6.65 -53.89 -12.53
N HIS A 49 -6.72 -53.64 -13.86
CA HIS A 49 -7.78 -53.99 -14.83
C HIS A 49 -8.84 -52.90 -15.08
N SER A 50 -9.25 -52.56 -16.31
CA SER A 50 -8.69 -52.57 -17.68
C SER A 50 -9.87 -52.72 -18.65
N ASP A 51 -10.09 -51.75 -19.54
CA ASP A 51 -10.45 -51.89 -20.97
C ASP A 51 -10.56 -50.44 -21.54
N SER A 52 -9.82 -50.03 -22.58
CA SER A 52 -10.00 -50.27 -24.04
C SER A 52 -11.29 -49.64 -24.60
N GLN A 53 -11.34 -48.94 -25.75
CA GLN A 53 -10.46 -48.83 -26.93
C GLN A 53 -10.33 -47.37 -27.46
N ILE A 54 -9.16 -46.90 -27.94
CA ILE A 54 -8.69 -46.74 -29.36
C ILE A 54 -9.55 -45.82 -30.28
N GLN A 55 -8.95 -44.69 -30.73
CA GLN A 55 -8.70 -44.24 -32.14
C GLN A 55 -8.38 -42.72 -32.13
N LYS A 56 -7.14 -42.25 -32.33
CA LYS A 56 -6.28 -42.20 -33.54
C LYS A 56 -6.75 -41.22 -34.63
N ALA A 57 -6.17 -40.01 -34.67
CA ALA A 57 -5.35 -39.52 -35.80
C ALA A 57 -4.88 -38.07 -35.60
N SER A 58 -3.63 -37.80 -36.00
CA SER A 58 -2.93 -36.53 -35.93
C SER A 58 -3.37 -35.51 -36.99
N SER A 59 -3.28 -34.21 -36.66
CA SER A 59 -2.47 -33.27 -37.45
C SER A 59 -2.26 -31.94 -36.71
N SER A 60 -1.10 -31.32 -36.94
CA SER A 60 -0.60 -30.14 -36.23
C SER A 60 -1.21 -28.83 -36.74
N SER A 61 -1.36 -27.85 -35.86
CA SER A 61 -1.31 -26.43 -36.22
C SER A 61 -0.89 -25.62 -35.00
N ASP A 62 0.33 -25.08 -35.04
CA ASP A 62 0.80 -24.09 -34.09
C ASP A 62 -0.06 -22.83 -34.18
N SER A 63 -0.81 -22.53 -33.12
CA SER A 63 -1.11 -21.14 -32.77
C SER A 63 -0.75 -20.96 -31.32
N SER A 64 0.44 -20.40 -31.08
CA SER A 64 0.86 -19.89 -29.79
C SER A 64 0.03 -18.65 -29.43
N THR A 65 -1.24 -18.85 -29.09
CA THR A 65 -1.96 -17.89 -28.26
C THR A 65 -1.26 -17.90 -26.92
N THR A 66 -0.34 -16.95 -26.73
CA THR A 66 0.32 -16.69 -25.46
C THR A 66 -0.77 -16.47 -24.42
N ALA A 67 -1.10 -17.53 -23.68
CA ALA A 67 -1.82 -17.42 -22.43
C ALA A 67 -0.90 -16.63 -21.51
N SER A 68 -1.03 -15.31 -21.57
CA SER A 68 -0.38 -14.40 -20.64
C SER A 68 -1.01 -14.70 -19.29
N SER A 69 -0.43 -15.66 -18.59
CA SER A 69 -0.54 -15.84 -17.16
C SER A 69 0.19 -14.68 -16.48
N THR A 70 -0.25 -13.46 -16.80
CA THR A 70 -0.20 -12.34 -15.88
C THR A 70 -0.98 -12.83 -14.68
N ALA A 71 -0.24 -13.33 -13.68
CA ALA A 71 -0.78 -13.53 -12.36
C ALA A 71 -1.49 -12.22 -12.02
N LYS A 72 -2.81 -12.30 -11.80
CA LYS A 72 -3.62 -11.14 -11.47
C LYS A 72 -3.27 -10.75 -10.04
N THR A 73 -2.10 -10.16 -9.85
CA THR A 73 -1.74 -9.42 -8.64
C THR A 73 -2.92 -8.53 -8.35
N ALA A 74 -3.49 -8.67 -7.16
CA ALA A 74 -4.63 -7.86 -6.78
C ALA A 74 -4.17 -6.40 -6.82
N LYS A 75 -4.67 -5.63 -7.80
CA LYS A 75 -4.37 -4.19 -7.91
C LYS A 75 -4.72 -3.58 -6.57
N VAL A 76 -3.79 -2.81 -5.99
CA VAL A 76 -4.05 -2.04 -4.79
C VAL A 76 -5.25 -1.11 -5.05
N ASP A 77 -6.18 -1.06 -4.08
CA ASP A 77 -7.38 -0.25 -4.21
C ASP A 77 -7.03 1.25 -4.24
N ASP A 78 -7.99 2.07 -4.65
CA ASP A 78 -7.70 3.48 -4.89
C ASP A 78 -7.45 4.25 -3.58
N LYS A 79 -8.13 3.92 -2.46
CA LYS A 79 -7.85 4.54 -1.15
C LYS A 79 -6.42 4.25 -0.69
N THR A 80 -5.98 2.99 -0.78
CA THR A 80 -4.61 2.59 -0.46
C THR A 80 -3.60 3.23 -1.43
N THR A 81 -3.96 3.40 -2.70
CA THR A 81 -3.14 4.15 -3.68
C THR A 81 -2.98 5.63 -3.27
N GLY A 82 -4.05 6.27 -2.78
CA GLY A 82 -4.00 7.63 -2.26
C GLY A 82 -3.05 7.81 -1.08
N VAL A 83 -3.01 6.85 -0.16
CA VAL A 83 -2.07 6.85 0.97
C VAL A 83 -0.62 6.76 0.49
N MET A 84 -0.31 5.84 -0.43
CA MET A 84 1.05 5.75 -1.00
C MET A 84 1.44 7.03 -1.76
N LEU A 85 0.48 7.65 -2.46
CA LEU A 85 0.70 8.91 -3.16
C LEU A 85 0.95 10.07 -2.18
N ALA A 86 0.19 10.19 -1.10
CA ALA A 86 0.40 11.23 -0.09
C ALA A 86 1.78 11.10 0.57
N LEU A 87 2.22 9.87 0.88
CA LEU A 87 3.57 9.57 1.37
C LEU A 87 4.70 9.89 0.38
N LEU A 88 4.40 10.10 -0.90
CA LEU A 88 5.34 10.52 -1.94
C LEU A 88 5.33 12.03 -2.17
N VAL A 89 4.15 12.64 -2.22
CA VAL A 89 3.97 14.03 -2.65
C VAL A 89 4.09 15.01 -1.47
N GLU A 90 3.42 14.72 -0.34
CA GLU A 90 3.35 15.60 0.83
C GLU A 90 3.42 14.78 2.15
N PRO A 91 4.57 14.11 2.42
CA PRO A 91 4.67 13.15 3.52
C PRO A 91 4.51 13.79 4.92
N ASP A 92 4.96 15.02 5.10
CA ASP A 92 4.92 15.71 6.40
C ASP A 92 3.50 16.18 6.72
N TRP A 93 2.83 16.87 5.77
CA TRP A 93 1.40 17.20 5.85
C TRP A 93 0.54 15.94 6.09
N PHE A 94 0.77 14.88 5.32
CA PHE A 94 0.03 13.63 5.48
C PHE A 94 0.18 13.05 6.90
N LYS A 95 1.41 13.00 7.43
CA LYS A 95 1.70 12.44 8.75
C LYS A 95 1.30 13.35 9.92
N GLU A 96 1.23 14.67 9.70
CA GLU A 96 0.71 15.63 10.67
C GLU A 96 -0.81 15.49 10.83
N TYR A 97 -1.54 15.28 9.72
CA TYR A 97 -3.00 15.34 9.75
C TYR A 97 -3.73 13.98 9.78
N ILE A 98 -3.11 12.87 9.36
CA ILE A 98 -3.75 11.55 9.36
C ILE A 98 -4.26 11.14 10.75
N GLY A 99 -5.50 10.65 10.82
CA GLY A 99 -6.16 10.29 12.08
C GLY A 99 -6.91 11.43 12.78
N ASN A 100 -6.78 12.68 12.33
CA ASN A 100 -7.65 13.77 12.78
C ASN A 100 -9.04 13.69 12.14
N ASP A 101 -10.05 14.20 12.85
CA ASP A 101 -11.46 14.11 12.45
C ASP A 101 -11.80 14.82 11.13
N PHE A 102 -10.98 15.80 10.74
CA PHE A 102 -11.11 16.56 9.49
C PHE A 102 -10.25 15.99 8.35
N PHE A 103 -9.36 15.02 8.60
CA PHE A 103 -8.54 14.45 7.53
C PHE A 103 -9.26 13.27 6.87
N CYS A 104 -9.75 13.51 5.67
CA CYS A 104 -10.76 12.67 5.03
C CYS A 104 -10.32 12.12 3.67
N TYR A 105 -10.97 11.03 3.28
CA TYR A 105 -10.95 10.47 1.94
C TYR A 105 -12.33 10.59 1.29
N SER A 106 -12.35 10.97 0.00
CA SER A 106 -13.51 10.87 -0.87
C SER A 106 -13.16 10.03 -2.11
N PRO A 107 -13.94 9.00 -2.48
CA PRO A 107 -13.77 8.32 -3.75
C PRO A 107 -14.31 9.16 -4.92
N ALA A 108 -13.81 8.89 -6.12
CA ALA A 108 -14.22 9.59 -7.34
C ALA A 108 -15.75 9.59 -7.53
N GLY A 109 -16.31 10.79 -7.73
CA GLY A 109 -17.72 11.00 -8.03
C GLY A 109 -18.68 11.04 -6.84
N GLU A 110 -18.23 10.81 -5.59
CA GLU A 110 -19.12 10.94 -4.42
C GLU A 110 -19.33 12.40 -4.01
N ASN A 111 -18.26 13.17 -3.76
CA ASN A 111 -18.35 14.59 -3.39
C ASN A 111 -17.58 15.49 -4.39
N PRO A 112 -18.07 15.67 -5.64
CA PRO A 112 -17.37 16.49 -6.63
C PRO A 112 -17.42 17.98 -6.26
N ILE A 113 -16.28 18.54 -5.85
CA ILE A 113 -16.14 19.98 -5.52
C ILE A 113 -16.33 20.87 -6.75
N ASN A 114 -15.93 20.40 -7.93
CA ASN A 114 -16.22 21.00 -9.23
C ASN A 114 -15.99 20.01 -10.38
N ASP A 115 -16.48 20.32 -11.57
CA ASP A 115 -16.37 19.48 -12.77
C ASP A 115 -14.93 19.11 -13.15
N ALA A 116 -13.95 19.97 -12.86
CA ALA A 116 -12.55 19.70 -13.20
C ALA A 116 -11.90 18.62 -12.33
N VAL A 117 -12.52 18.23 -11.21
CA VAL A 117 -12.05 17.17 -10.30
C VAL A 117 -13.08 16.06 -10.05
N ALA A 118 -14.25 16.12 -10.69
CA ALA A 118 -15.37 15.21 -10.39
C ALA A 118 -15.08 13.71 -10.59
N ASP A 119 -14.15 13.36 -11.48
CA ASP A 119 -13.72 11.97 -11.74
C ASP A 119 -12.44 11.55 -11.01
N TYR A 120 -12.03 12.31 -9.98
CA TYR A 120 -10.85 12.04 -9.13
C TYR A 120 -11.30 11.68 -7.71
N SER A 121 -10.67 10.66 -7.14
CA SER A 121 -10.68 10.46 -5.69
C SER A 121 -9.75 11.49 -5.05
N TYR A 122 -9.88 11.76 -3.75
CA TYR A 122 -8.96 12.67 -3.07
C TYR A 122 -8.77 12.38 -1.59
N LEU A 123 -7.67 12.93 -1.07
CA LEU A 123 -7.40 13.11 0.35
C LEU A 123 -7.46 14.61 0.66
N THR A 124 -8.06 14.99 1.78
CA THR A 124 -8.20 16.39 2.17
C THR A 124 -8.09 16.63 3.67
N ALA A 125 -7.53 17.78 4.05
CA ALA A 125 -7.58 18.32 5.41
C ALA A 125 -8.77 19.28 5.64
N ASN A 126 -9.71 19.39 4.68
CA ASN A 126 -10.90 20.26 4.73
C ASN A 126 -10.58 21.75 4.99
N GLY A 127 -9.52 22.26 4.35
CA GLY A 127 -9.15 23.68 4.35
C GLY A 127 -9.51 24.38 3.03
N ASP A 128 -8.63 25.26 2.58
CA ASP A 128 -8.72 25.91 1.26
C ASP A 128 -8.30 24.94 0.12
N PRO A 129 -8.37 25.34 -1.18
CA PRO A 129 -8.04 24.47 -2.31
C PRO A 129 -6.66 23.79 -2.27
N THR A 130 -5.68 24.36 -1.56
CA THR A 130 -4.33 23.75 -1.37
C THR A 130 -4.38 22.51 -0.47
N SER A 131 -5.41 22.37 0.36
CA SER A 131 -5.59 21.27 1.32
C SER A 131 -6.04 19.95 0.67
N PHE A 132 -6.07 19.84 -0.66
CA PHE A 132 -6.62 18.71 -1.41
C PHE A 132 -5.59 18.07 -2.34
N LEU A 133 -5.38 16.76 -2.17
CA LEU A 133 -4.64 15.89 -3.10
C LEU A 133 -5.62 15.05 -3.91
N TYR A 134 -5.93 15.48 -5.13
CA TYR A 134 -6.79 14.76 -6.06
C TYR A 134 -5.98 13.76 -6.89
N TYR A 135 -6.49 12.54 -7.09
CA TYR A 135 -5.85 11.54 -7.94
C TYR A 135 -6.85 10.60 -8.63
N LYS A 136 -6.40 10.00 -9.75
CA LYS A 136 -7.13 9.02 -10.54
C LYS A 136 -6.19 7.93 -11.04
N VAL A 137 -6.58 6.68 -10.86
CA VAL A 137 -5.78 5.51 -11.24
C VAL A 137 -6.28 4.91 -12.56
N ASN A 138 -5.43 4.92 -13.59
CA ASN A 138 -5.74 4.40 -14.92
C ASN A 138 -4.69 3.34 -15.31
N GLY A 139 -4.96 2.08 -14.97
CA GLY A 139 -3.98 1.00 -15.11
C GLY A 139 -2.78 1.21 -14.18
N ASP A 140 -1.58 1.29 -14.74
CA ASP A 140 -0.36 1.62 -13.99
C ASP A 140 -0.16 3.14 -13.80
N THR A 141 -0.90 4.01 -14.50
CA THR A 141 -0.71 5.47 -14.34
C THR A 141 -1.61 6.03 -13.25
N VAL A 142 -1.00 6.66 -12.24
CA VAL A 142 -1.69 7.51 -11.27
C VAL A 142 -1.50 8.97 -11.69
N THR A 143 -2.57 9.60 -12.18
CA THR A 143 -2.59 11.04 -12.44
C THR A 143 -3.06 11.75 -11.19
N TYR A 144 -2.35 12.76 -10.73
CA TYR A 144 -2.74 13.57 -9.57
C TYR A 144 -2.65 15.06 -9.86
N LYS A 145 -3.36 15.84 -9.04
CA LYS A 145 -3.32 17.30 -9.06
C LYS A 145 -3.55 17.89 -7.69
N MET A 146 -2.90 19.02 -7.48
CA MET A 146 -3.04 19.88 -6.30
C MET A 146 -3.21 21.32 -6.78
N TRP A 147 -3.76 22.17 -5.93
CA TRP A 147 -3.86 23.60 -6.21
C TRP A 147 -2.53 24.28 -5.87
N GLU A 148 -1.85 24.79 -6.88
CA GLU A 148 -0.62 25.57 -6.72
C GLU A 148 -0.98 27.06 -6.59
N VAL A 149 -0.42 27.75 -5.60
CA VAL A 149 -0.62 29.19 -5.41
C VAL A 149 0.25 29.94 -6.42
N SER A 150 -0.32 30.93 -7.11
CA SER A 150 0.43 31.72 -8.09
C SER A 150 1.43 32.68 -7.45
N ASP A 151 2.34 33.24 -8.24
CA ASP A 151 3.36 34.24 -7.83
C ASP A 151 2.77 35.49 -7.11
N SER A 152 1.45 35.65 -7.12
CA SER A 152 0.71 36.68 -6.39
C SER A 152 0.48 36.37 -4.90
N GLU A 153 0.89 35.18 -4.43
CA GLU A 153 0.62 34.63 -3.08
C GLU A 153 -0.88 34.52 -2.72
N SER A 154 -1.76 34.68 -3.71
CA SER A 154 -3.22 34.61 -3.58
C SER A 154 -3.72 33.21 -3.95
N VAL A 155 -4.32 32.51 -2.99
CA VAL A 155 -4.96 31.20 -3.23
C VAL A 155 -6.06 31.30 -4.29
N ALA A 156 -6.76 32.44 -4.39
CA ALA A 156 -7.83 32.64 -5.37
C ALA A 156 -7.34 32.70 -6.83
N ASP A 157 -6.07 33.07 -7.05
CA ASP A 157 -5.45 33.24 -8.37
C ASP A 157 -4.54 32.05 -8.75
N GLY A 158 -4.62 30.94 -8.01
CA GLY A 158 -3.87 29.71 -8.28
C GLY A 158 -4.46 28.85 -9.39
N HIS A 159 -3.89 27.67 -9.60
CA HIS A 159 -4.34 26.71 -10.61
C HIS A 159 -4.02 25.26 -10.24
N PHE A 160 -4.63 24.31 -10.94
CA PHE A 160 -4.29 22.89 -10.78
C PHE A 160 -2.99 22.53 -11.52
N GLU A 161 -1.97 22.14 -10.77
CA GLU A 161 -0.78 21.48 -11.32
C GLU A 161 -1.04 19.99 -11.52
N ILE A 162 -0.93 19.49 -12.75
CA ILE A 162 -1.22 18.09 -13.10
C ILE A 162 0.09 17.32 -13.24
N ARG A 163 0.22 16.23 -12.49
CA ARG A 163 1.43 15.38 -12.44
C ARG A 163 1.05 13.91 -12.54
N THR A 164 2.02 13.05 -12.83
CA THR A 164 1.83 11.60 -12.97
C THR A 164 2.94 10.81 -12.29
N VAL A 165 2.57 9.68 -11.69
CA VAL A 165 3.49 8.64 -11.20
C VAL A 165 2.96 7.27 -11.61
N SER A 166 3.81 6.23 -11.58
CA SER A 166 3.33 4.86 -11.78
C SER A 166 2.92 4.21 -10.45
N LEU A 167 1.83 3.46 -10.49
CA LEU A 167 1.38 2.61 -9.39
C LEU A 167 2.45 1.58 -9.03
N SER A 168 3.12 1.00 -10.03
CA SER A 168 4.26 0.10 -9.81
C SER A 168 5.42 0.74 -9.04
N ASN A 169 5.66 2.04 -9.19
CA ASN A 169 6.67 2.74 -8.37
C ASN A 169 6.17 3.00 -6.95
N LEU A 170 4.91 3.42 -6.78
CA LEU A 170 4.29 3.56 -5.45
C LEU A 170 4.32 2.23 -4.67
N GLU A 171 3.93 1.13 -5.30
CA GLU A 171 3.98 -0.21 -4.70
C GLU A 171 5.41 -0.63 -4.35
N LYS A 172 6.39 -0.34 -5.23
CA LYS A 172 7.82 -0.61 -5.00
C LYS A 172 8.39 0.16 -3.80
N ASP A 173 7.99 1.41 -3.64
CA ASP A 173 8.56 2.30 -2.62
C ASP A 173 7.85 2.19 -1.26
N TYR A 174 6.55 1.88 -1.25
CA TYR A 174 5.71 1.93 -0.05
C TYR A 174 4.94 0.63 0.28
N TYR A 175 4.98 -0.43 -0.54
CA TYR A 175 4.07 -1.57 -0.38
C TYR A 175 4.63 -2.95 -0.75
N VAL A 176 5.96 -3.13 -0.71
CA VAL A 176 6.60 -4.44 -1.03
C VAL A 176 6.58 -5.40 0.16
N THR A 177 7.21 -5.00 1.26
CA THR A 177 7.41 -5.83 2.46
C THR A 177 6.16 -5.86 3.33
N GLN A 178 6.04 -6.85 4.24
CA GLN A 178 4.90 -6.90 5.15
C GLN A 178 4.84 -5.67 6.05
N SER A 179 5.98 -5.22 6.60
CA SER A 179 6.02 -4.02 7.47
C SER A 179 5.58 -2.74 6.74
N GLN A 180 5.96 -2.56 5.47
CA GLN A 180 5.46 -1.47 4.63
C GLN A 180 3.93 -1.56 4.43
N LYS A 181 3.42 -2.76 4.18
CA LYS A 181 1.97 -2.99 4.05
C LYS A 181 1.25 -2.71 5.36
N ASP A 182 1.81 -3.11 6.49
CA ASP A 182 1.23 -2.88 7.82
C ASP A 182 1.21 -1.37 8.14
N GLU A 183 2.27 -0.63 7.80
CA GLU A 183 2.33 0.85 7.92
C GLU A 183 1.27 1.54 7.06
N VAL A 184 1.24 1.24 5.75
CA VAL A 184 0.27 1.82 4.81
C VAL A 184 -1.17 1.47 5.19
N ASN A 185 -1.46 0.21 5.53
CA ASN A 185 -2.81 -0.18 5.96
C ASN A 185 -3.19 0.44 7.31
N GLY A 186 -2.20 0.64 8.20
CA GLY A 186 -2.36 1.42 9.43
C GLY A 186 -2.86 2.84 9.13
N TYR A 187 -2.27 3.54 8.16
CA TYR A 187 -2.77 4.84 7.71
C TYR A 187 -4.14 4.76 7.01
N VAL A 188 -4.37 3.77 6.12
CA VAL A 188 -5.66 3.56 5.45
C VAL A 188 -6.81 3.40 6.45
N SER A 189 -6.56 2.68 7.57
CA SER A 189 -7.54 2.48 8.63
C SER A 189 -7.91 3.74 9.43
N GLN A 190 -7.09 4.79 9.36
CA GLN A 190 -7.30 6.07 10.04
C GLN A 190 -8.04 7.09 9.15
N LEU A 191 -8.22 6.82 7.86
CA LEU A 191 -8.93 7.70 6.93
C LEU A 191 -10.45 7.67 7.16
N ARG A 192 -11.00 8.79 7.65
CA ARG A 192 -12.45 9.03 7.69
C ARG A 192 -13.02 9.20 6.29
N SER A 193 -14.31 8.89 6.13
CA SER A 193 -15.06 9.29 4.93
C SER A 193 -15.35 10.77 5.01
N GLU A 194 -15.09 11.51 3.94
CA GLU A 194 -15.44 12.94 3.87
C GLU A 194 -16.97 13.13 3.92
N SER A 195 -17.74 12.23 3.30
CA SER A 195 -19.20 12.24 3.38
C SER A 195 -19.70 12.13 4.83
N ASP A 196 -19.00 11.41 5.70
CA ASP A 196 -19.34 11.38 7.13
C ASP A 196 -19.02 12.73 7.80
N TYR A 197 -17.86 13.31 7.51
CA TYR A 197 -17.42 14.62 8.04
C TYR A 197 -18.38 15.76 7.64
N LEU A 198 -18.81 15.80 6.38
CA LEU A 198 -19.76 16.80 5.86
C LEU A 198 -21.18 16.64 6.44
N ASN A 199 -21.57 15.44 6.88
CA ASN A 199 -22.85 15.22 7.54
C ASN A 199 -22.85 15.58 9.04
N GLN A 200 -21.72 16.01 9.60
CA GLN A 200 -21.57 16.39 11.02
C GLN A 200 -21.41 17.90 11.24
N ASN A 201 -21.25 18.70 10.18
CA ASN A 201 -20.93 20.14 10.23
C ASN A 201 -21.87 20.97 9.34
#